data_AF-A0A453T6U9-F1
#
_entry.id   AF-A0A453T6U9-F1
#
_cell.length_a   1.000
_cell.length_b   1.000
_cell.length_c   1.000
_cell.angle_alpha   90.00
_cell.angle_beta   90.00
_cell.angle_gamma   90.00
#
_symmetry.space_group_name_H-M   'P 1'
#
loop_
_entity.id
_entity.type
_entity.pdbx_description
1 polymer ?
#
loop_
_entity_poly.entity_id
_entity_poly.type
_entity_poly.pdbx_seq_one_letter_code
_entity_poly.pdbx_strand_id
1 'polypeptide(L)'
;MVEKVSWNCCYLGLLGHHIVFGLWSLKRLWLQTAERQGQLSSLQIHARADSFLHAQADNFTREIEKHMVAAFSCLELQLRANGHAFGGFVFHLLGMDKIRAATRRLKVILKRSAMEGGCRLHCPCKFRNWRFETISLAALKEVEFDGFEGEDHEFDLLQLILGCAPTLKRMSVQLSEETSASHEGCAKIYSIFKACSSVKCDVYHSSGEYMFGIHY
;
A
#
# COMPACT_ATOMS: atom_id res chain seq x y z
N MET A 1 -7.41 -14.28 27.31
CA MET A 1 -7.19 -12.84 27.52
C MET A 1 -6.00 -12.47 26.65
N VAL A 2 -6.20 -11.78 25.52
CA VAL A 2 -5.07 -11.37 24.66
C VAL A 2 -4.49 -10.12 25.31
N GLU A 3 -3.22 -10.17 25.71
CA GLU A 3 -2.54 -9.00 26.29
C GLU A 3 -2.59 -7.84 25.30
N LYS A 4 -2.97 -6.65 25.79
CA LYS A 4 -2.98 -5.42 25.00
C LYS A 4 -1.54 -5.01 24.75
N VAL A 5 -1.05 -5.34 23.55
CA VAL A 5 0.26 -4.90 23.08
C VAL A 5 0.05 -3.79 22.06
N SER A 6 0.55 -2.60 22.37
CA SER A 6 0.66 -1.49 21.43
C SER A 6 2.08 -0.97 21.42
N TRP A 7 2.70 -0.89 20.25
CA TRP A 7 4.08 -0.46 20.09
C TRP A 7 4.19 0.58 18.99
N ASN A 8 4.85 1.71 19.25
CA ASN A 8 5.03 2.79 18.28
C ASN A 8 6.50 3.20 18.23
N CYS A 9 7.10 3.18 17.03
CA CYS A 9 8.44 3.67 16.77
C CYS A 9 8.39 4.84 15.78
N CYS A 10 9.09 5.92 16.09
CA CYS A 10 9.23 7.08 15.22
C CYS A 10 10.67 7.26 14.77
N TYR A 11 10.87 7.48 13.47
CA TYR A 11 12.18 7.69 12.85
C TYR A 11 12.32 9.16 12.47
N LEU A 12 12.72 9.97 13.46
CA LEU A 12 13.02 11.38 13.27
C LEU A 12 14.46 11.51 12.77
N GLY A 13 14.65 12.17 11.63
CA GLY A 13 15.92 12.28 10.89
C GLY A 13 17.02 13.12 11.57
N LEU A 14 17.02 13.22 12.90
CA LEU A 14 17.92 14.12 13.64
C LEU A 14 19.38 13.62 13.71
N LEU A 15 19.67 12.37 13.34
CA LEU A 15 21.00 11.77 13.49
C LEU A 15 21.46 10.95 12.27
N GLY A 16 20.97 11.24 11.07
CA GLY A 16 21.48 10.65 9.82
C GLY A 16 21.15 9.16 9.55
N HIS A 17 20.56 8.44 10.51
CA HIS A 17 20.10 7.07 10.30
C HIS A 17 18.66 7.03 9.76
N HIS A 18 18.51 7.26 8.46
CA HIS A 18 17.23 7.03 7.80
C HIS A 18 17.06 5.53 7.49
N ILE A 19 15.97 4.95 7.97
CA ILE A 19 15.55 3.60 7.56
C ILE A 19 14.87 3.74 6.20
N VAL A 20 15.58 3.36 5.13
CA VAL A 20 15.14 3.62 3.75
C VAL A 20 15.14 2.37 2.88
N PHE A 21 14.28 2.40 1.86
CA PHE A 21 14.22 1.42 0.81
C PHE A 21 14.03 2.14 -0.53
N GLY A 22 15.09 2.19 -1.34
CA GLY A 22 15.11 3.08 -2.50
C GLY A 22 14.93 4.53 -2.07
N LEU A 23 13.95 5.22 -2.67
CA LEU A 23 13.58 6.61 -2.34
C LEU A 23 12.66 6.72 -1.11
N TRP A 24 12.19 5.61 -0.56
CA TRP A 24 11.19 5.61 0.51
C TRP A 24 11.84 5.56 1.87
N SER A 25 11.46 6.49 2.75
CA SER A 25 11.90 6.54 4.14
C SER A 25 10.78 6.17 5.09
N LEU A 26 11.07 5.24 6.01
CA LEU A 26 10.18 4.92 7.12
C LEU A 26 10.15 6.10 8.09
N LYS A 27 8.96 6.55 8.48
CA LYS A 27 8.76 7.67 9.40
C LYS A 27 8.16 7.23 10.72
N ARG A 28 7.22 6.29 10.66
CA ARG A 28 6.56 5.74 11.84
C ARG A 28 6.16 4.30 11.56
N LEU A 29 6.27 3.47 12.57
CA LEU A 29 5.72 2.13 12.58
C LEU A 29 4.93 1.94 13.87
N TRP A 30 3.66 1.56 13.75
CA TRP A 30 2.77 1.37 14.88
C TRP A 30 2.06 0.03 14.77
N LEU A 31 2.27 -0.83 15.77
CA LEU A 31 1.53 -2.08 15.92
C LEU A 31 0.47 -1.89 17.00
N GLN A 32 -0.78 -2.23 16.68
CA GLN A 32 -1.90 -2.19 17.61
C GLN A 32 -2.61 -3.54 17.60
N THR A 33 -2.75 -4.16 18.76
CA THR A 33 -3.57 -5.36 18.94
C THR A 33 -5.04 -4.98 19.14
N ALA A 34 -5.94 -5.85 18.69
CA ALA A 34 -7.38 -5.67 18.85
C ALA A 34 -7.77 -5.58 20.33
N GLU A 35 -8.51 -4.53 20.69
CA GLU A 35 -8.97 -4.32 22.08
C GLU A 35 -10.35 -4.95 22.34
N ARG A 36 -11.13 -5.18 21.28
CA ARG A 36 -12.50 -5.70 21.34
C ARG A 36 -12.65 -6.92 20.43
N GLN A 37 -13.57 -7.83 20.80
CA GLN A 37 -14.00 -8.90 19.90
C GLN A 37 -14.48 -8.30 18.58
N GLY A 38 -13.87 -8.73 17.46
CA GLY A 38 -14.19 -8.26 16.11
C GLY A 38 -13.28 -7.16 15.55
N GLN A 39 -12.46 -6.51 16.37
CA GLN A 39 -11.43 -5.59 15.86
C GLN A 39 -10.23 -6.39 15.31
N LEU A 40 -9.64 -5.95 14.20
CA LEU A 40 -8.43 -6.55 13.65
C LEU A 40 -7.21 -5.87 14.24
N SER A 41 -6.23 -6.66 14.68
CA SER A 41 -4.90 -6.15 14.99
C SER A 41 -4.25 -5.60 13.72
N SER A 42 -3.63 -4.43 13.81
CA SER A 42 -3.10 -3.69 12.67
C SER A 42 -1.62 -3.34 12.83
N LEU A 43 -0.85 -3.53 11.77
CA LEU A 43 0.46 -2.92 11.59
C LEU A 43 0.30 -1.71 10.66
N GLN A 44 0.59 -0.52 11.18
CA GLN A 44 0.56 0.73 10.43
C GLN A 44 1.99 1.18 10.11
N ILE A 45 2.25 1.43 8.83
CA ILE A 45 3.56 1.86 8.32
C ILE A 45 3.37 3.22 7.66
N HIS A 46 4.04 4.24 8.19
CA HIS A 46 4.07 5.57 7.59
C HIS A 46 5.38 5.74 6.86
N ALA A 47 5.31 5.96 5.55
CA ALA A 47 6.48 6.15 4.72
C ALA A 47 6.35 7.40 3.85
N ARG A 48 7.49 8.03 3.58
CA ARG A 48 7.58 9.21 2.72
C ARG A 48 8.68 8.99 1.69
N ALA A 49 8.35 9.21 0.43
CA ALA A 49 9.34 9.28 -0.63
C ALA A 49 10.13 10.59 -0.53
N ASP A 50 11.44 10.49 -0.61
CA ASP A 50 12.36 11.61 -0.56
C ASP A 50 13.34 11.50 -1.72
N SER A 51 13.41 12.56 -2.54
CA SER A 51 14.23 12.61 -3.75
C SER A 51 15.73 12.56 -3.45
N PHE A 52 16.14 12.78 -2.20
CA PHE A 52 17.56 12.85 -1.79
C PHE A 52 18.10 11.57 -1.16
N LEU A 53 17.27 10.55 -0.91
CA LEU A 53 17.69 9.33 -0.21
C LEU A 53 17.92 8.18 -1.19
N HIS A 54 19.12 7.60 -1.15
CA HIS A 54 19.45 6.33 -1.81
C HIS A 54 20.19 5.46 -0.80
N ALA A 55 19.60 4.35 -0.36
CA ALA A 55 20.36 3.34 0.39
C ALA A 55 19.91 1.90 0.08
N GLN A 56 20.78 0.97 0.49
CA GLN A 56 20.59 -0.49 0.38
C GLN A 56 19.43 -0.98 1.26
N ALA A 57 18.70 -1.97 0.74
CA ALA A 57 17.45 -2.48 1.28
C ALA A 57 17.57 -3.24 2.62
N ASP A 58 18.75 -3.72 2.98
CA ASP A 58 18.90 -4.78 4.00
C ASP A 58 18.60 -4.32 5.43
N ASN A 59 18.77 -3.03 5.73
CA ASN A 59 18.41 -2.48 7.04
C ASN A 59 16.88 -2.29 7.20
N PHE A 60 16.18 -2.04 6.10
CA PHE A 60 14.75 -1.69 6.13
C PHE A 60 13.86 -2.86 6.56
N THR A 61 14.04 -4.02 5.92
CA THR A 61 13.26 -5.23 6.21
C THR A 61 13.46 -5.66 7.66
N ARG A 62 14.73 -5.73 8.11
CA ARG A 62 15.08 -6.13 9.48
C ARG A 62 14.45 -5.19 10.51
N GLU A 63 14.43 -3.90 10.22
CA GLU A 63 13.88 -2.91 11.14
C GLU A 63 12.37 -3.06 11.32
N ILE A 64 11.62 -3.28 10.25
CA ILE A 64 10.18 -3.54 10.34
C ILE A 64 9.90 -4.81 11.14
N GLU A 65 10.65 -5.88 10.86
CA GLU A 65 10.44 -7.17 11.53
C GLU A 65 10.68 -7.13 13.04
N LYS A 66 11.63 -6.30 13.52
CA LYS A 66 11.86 -6.12 14.96
C LYS A 66 10.62 -5.65 15.71
N HIS A 67 9.74 -4.91 15.03
CA HIS A 67 8.56 -4.31 15.64
C HIS A 67 7.28 -5.12 15.44
N MET A 68 7.36 -6.25 14.74
CA MET A 68 6.26 -7.21 14.60
C MET A 68 6.17 -8.12 15.84
N VAL A 69 6.06 -7.50 17.02
CA VAL A 69 6.11 -8.17 18.33
C VAL A 69 4.81 -8.88 18.72
N ALA A 70 3.74 -8.70 17.93
CA ALA A 70 2.45 -9.35 18.10
C ALA A 70 1.80 -9.65 16.75
N ALA A 71 0.88 -10.62 16.73
CA ALA A 71 0.15 -10.99 15.52
C ALA A 71 -0.77 -9.85 15.04
N PHE A 72 -0.80 -9.65 13.73
CA PHE A 72 -1.72 -8.74 13.06
C PHE A 72 -2.37 -9.40 11.85
N SER A 73 -3.45 -8.79 11.36
CA SER A 73 -4.15 -9.22 10.15
C SER A 73 -4.49 -8.08 9.22
N CYS A 74 -4.39 -6.83 9.67
CA CYS A 74 -4.50 -5.64 8.86
C CYS A 74 -3.13 -4.98 8.67
N LEU A 75 -2.72 -4.75 7.42
CA LEU A 75 -1.57 -3.92 7.09
C LEU A 75 -2.08 -2.59 6.55
N GLU A 76 -1.79 -1.50 7.24
CA GLU A 76 -2.15 -0.15 6.81
C GLU A 76 -0.90 0.64 6.41
N LEU A 77 -0.88 1.13 5.18
CA LEU A 77 0.23 1.88 4.62
C LEU A 77 -0.20 3.34 4.43
N GLN A 78 0.42 4.26 5.16
CA GLN A 78 0.21 5.69 4.97
C GLN A 78 1.40 6.27 4.20
N LEU A 79 1.19 6.53 2.91
CA LEU A 79 2.25 6.86 1.97
C LEU A 79 2.17 8.32 1.55
N ARG A 80 3.30 9.03 1.63
CA ARG A 80 3.49 10.35 1.01
C ARG A 80 4.44 10.20 -0.18
N ALA A 81 3.88 10.06 -1.37
CA ALA A 81 4.60 9.72 -2.59
C ALA A 81 5.41 10.89 -3.19
N ASN A 82 4.99 12.14 -2.99
CA ASN A 82 5.67 13.32 -3.57
C ASN A 82 5.99 13.15 -5.07
N GLY A 83 5.02 12.63 -5.84
CA GLY A 83 5.15 12.37 -7.29
C GLY A 83 5.94 11.10 -7.66
N HIS A 84 6.44 10.31 -6.70
CA HIS A 84 7.18 9.07 -6.96
C HIS A 84 6.28 7.84 -7.01
N ALA A 85 6.59 6.91 -7.91
CA ALA A 85 5.91 5.62 -7.95
C ALA A 85 6.11 4.83 -6.65
N PHE A 86 5.00 4.36 -6.07
CA PHE A 86 4.99 3.59 -4.82
C PHE A 86 4.76 2.08 -5.02
N GLY A 87 4.35 1.64 -6.21
CA GLY A 87 4.02 0.23 -6.46
C GLY A 87 5.14 -0.73 -6.06
N GLY A 88 6.38 -0.44 -6.44
CA GLY A 88 7.55 -1.23 -6.05
C GLY A 88 7.90 -1.17 -4.56
N PHE A 89 7.46 -0.14 -3.83
CA PHE A 89 7.60 -0.06 -2.37
C PHE A 89 6.59 -0.98 -1.69
N VAL A 90 5.32 -0.91 -2.10
CA VAL A 90 4.25 -1.79 -1.57
C VAL A 90 4.54 -3.25 -1.90
N PHE A 91 4.98 -3.53 -3.12
CA PHE A 91 5.37 -4.88 -3.54
C PHE A 91 6.46 -5.47 -2.65
N HIS A 92 7.50 -4.69 -2.31
CA HIS A 92 8.55 -5.15 -1.40
C HIS A 92 8.02 -5.52 -0.02
N LEU A 93 7.15 -4.69 0.56
CA LEU A 93 6.52 -4.98 1.85
C LEU A 93 5.68 -6.26 1.79
N LEU A 94 4.91 -6.45 0.72
CA LEU A 94 4.13 -7.66 0.48
C LEU A 94 5.01 -8.88 0.16
N GLY A 95 6.25 -8.67 -0.28
CA GLY A 95 7.24 -9.72 -0.49
C GLY A 95 7.87 -10.24 0.81
N MET A 96 7.79 -9.49 1.91
CA MET A 96 8.32 -9.92 3.21
C MET A 96 7.47 -11.07 3.78
N ASP A 97 8.10 -12.22 4.06
CA ASP A 97 7.39 -13.45 4.46
C ASP A 97 6.43 -13.25 5.63
N LYS A 98 6.88 -12.58 6.70
CA LYS A 98 6.05 -12.38 7.88
C LYS A 98 4.86 -11.45 7.60
N ILE A 99 5.05 -10.40 6.81
CA ILE A 99 3.96 -9.50 6.41
C ILE A 99 2.99 -10.25 5.51
N ARG A 100 3.50 -10.92 4.49
CA ARG A 100 2.73 -11.71 3.51
C ARG A 100 1.86 -12.76 4.20
N ALA A 101 2.44 -13.51 5.14
CA ALA A 101 1.75 -14.57 5.86
C ALA A 101 0.71 -14.03 6.86
N ALA A 102 0.90 -12.83 7.42
CA ALA A 102 0.01 -12.22 8.39
C ALA A 102 -1.16 -11.44 7.73
N THR A 103 -0.90 -10.76 6.62
CA THR A 103 -1.83 -9.80 6.02
C THR A 103 -3.07 -10.48 5.44
N ARG A 104 -4.24 -10.19 6.04
CA ARG A 104 -5.57 -10.56 5.54
C ARG A 104 -6.27 -9.37 4.89
N ARG A 105 -6.00 -8.17 5.37
CA ARG A 105 -6.49 -6.90 4.82
C ARG A 105 -5.32 -5.95 4.57
N LEU A 106 -5.25 -5.40 3.36
CA LEU A 106 -4.32 -4.33 3.01
C LEU A 106 -5.11 -3.03 2.85
N LYS A 107 -4.67 -1.96 3.51
CA LYS A 107 -5.18 -0.60 3.29
C LYS A 107 -4.02 0.29 2.89
N VAL A 108 -4.12 0.94 1.73
CA VAL A 108 -3.12 1.89 1.22
C VAL A 108 -3.76 3.27 1.19
N ILE A 109 -3.24 4.20 1.99
CA ILE A 109 -3.69 5.58 2.06
C ILE A 109 -2.62 6.46 1.43
N LEU A 110 -2.94 7.04 0.29
CA LEU A 110 -2.10 7.96 -0.45
C LEU A 110 -2.38 9.38 0.02
N LYS A 111 -1.36 10.01 0.60
CA LYS A 111 -1.42 11.39 1.04
C LYS A 111 -0.71 12.26 0.03
N ARG A 112 -1.45 13.25 -0.46
CA ARG A 112 -0.89 14.29 -1.32
C ARG A 112 0.19 15.11 -0.65
N SER A 113 1.09 15.60 -1.47
CA SER A 113 1.92 16.73 -1.14
C SER A 113 1.66 17.86 -2.10
N ALA A 114 1.77 19.10 -1.61
CA ALA A 114 1.64 20.30 -2.44
C ALA A 114 2.82 20.49 -3.42
N MET A 115 3.83 19.60 -3.40
CA MET A 115 4.92 19.66 -4.37
C MET A 115 4.47 18.96 -5.65
N GLU A 116 3.87 19.74 -6.54
CA GLU A 116 3.59 19.38 -7.92
C GLU A 116 4.91 19.16 -8.67
N GLY A 117 5.36 17.92 -8.67
CA GLY A 117 6.53 17.51 -9.42
C GLY A 117 6.47 16.02 -9.60
N GLY A 118 5.91 15.58 -10.74
CA GLY A 118 5.96 14.18 -11.13
C GLY A 118 7.40 13.66 -11.12
N CYS A 119 7.56 12.37 -10.87
CA CYS A 119 8.87 11.73 -10.85
C CYS A 119 9.61 11.91 -12.18
N ARG A 120 10.86 12.36 -12.09
CA ARG A 120 11.71 12.72 -13.24
C ARG A 120 11.88 11.53 -14.21
N LEU A 121 12.21 11.81 -15.47
CA LEU A 121 12.32 10.79 -16.54
C LEU A 121 13.28 9.62 -16.23
N HIS A 122 14.28 9.80 -15.37
CA HIS A 122 15.26 8.77 -14.97
C HIS A 122 15.24 8.46 -13.47
N CYS A 123 14.09 8.64 -12.86
CA CYS A 123 13.86 8.41 -11.45
C CYS A 123 13.90 6.89 -11.11
N PRO A 124 14.72 6.45 -10.13
CA PRO A 124 14.92 5.04 -9.78
C PRO A 124 13.65 4.24 -9.51
N CYS A 125 12.57 4.89 -9.08
CA CYS A 125 11.32 4.20 -8.77
C CYS A 125 10.62 3.60 -10.01
N LYS A 126 11.00 4.03 -11.23
CA LYS A 126 10.49 3.45 -12.48
C LYS A 126 11.18 2.15 -12.88
N PHE A 127 12.43 1.92 -12.45
CA PHE A 127 13.30 0.85 -12.96
C PHE A 127 13.22 -0.48 -12.22
N ARG A 128 12.29 -0.62 -11.27
CA ARG A 128 12.11 -1.91 -10.59
C ARG A 128 11.18 -2.80 -11.40
N ASN A 129 11.63 -4.02 -11.69
CA ASN A 129 10.90 -5.03 -12.46
C ASN A 129 9.76 -5.70 -11.67
N TRP A 130 9.35 -5.11 -10.55
CA TRP A 130 8.31 -5.65 -9.65
C TRP A 130 7.00 -5.98 -10.37
N ARG A 131 6.70 -5.31 -11.49
CA ARG A 131 5.52 -5.56 -12.34
C ARG A 131 5.49 -6.97 -12.96
N PHE A 132 6.66 -7.58 -13.15
CA PHE A 132 6.82 -8.88 -13.78
C PHE A 132 7.17 -9.98 -12.77
N GLU A 133 7.31 -9.62 -11.50
CA GLU A 133 7.62 -10.57 -10.43
C GLU A 133 6.34 -11.20 -9.90
N THR A 134 6.41 -12.49 -9.59
CA THR A 134 5.28 -13.26 -9.03
C THR A 134 5.47 -13.47 -7.54
N ILE A 135 4.50 -13.05 -6.73
CA ILE A 135 4.41 -13.37 -5.31
C ILE A 135 3.07 -14.05 -5.01
N SER A 136 3.02 -14.93 -4.02
CA SER A 136 1.77 -15.57 -3.59
C SER A 136 1.16 -14.82 -2.41
N LEU A 137 0.09 -14.07 -2.64
CA LEU A 137 -0.68 -13.36 -1.62
C LEU A 137 -1.86 -14.21 -1.12
N ALA A 138 -1.62 -15.50 -0.85
CA ALA A 138 -2.65 -16.50 -0.52
C ALA A 138 -3.48 -16.19 0.73
N ALA A 139 -2.98 -15.33 1.62
CA ALA A 139 -3.67 -14.89 2.82
C ALA A 139 -4.59 -13.67 2.61
N LEU A 140 -4.35 -12.89 1.55
CA LEU A 140 -4.96 -11.58 1.37
C LEU A 140 -6.41 -11.72 0.89
N LYS A 141 -7.35 -11.18 1.67
CA LYS A 141 -8.80 -11.27 1.44
C LYS A 141 -9.43 -9.93 1.04
N GLU A 142 -8.88 -8.83 1.53
CA GLU A 142 -9.44 -7.49 1.32
C GLU A 142 -8.33 -6.49 1.01
N VAL A 143 -8.58 -5.62 0.04
CA VAL A 143 -7.67 -4.53 -0.36
C VAL A 143 -8.46 -3.24 -0.47
N GLU A 144 -7.92 -2.17 0.09
CA GLU A 144 -8.49 -0.83 0.04
C GLU A 144 -7.42 0.17 -0.38
N PHE A 145 -7.69 0.93 -1.43
CA PHE A 145 -6.91 2.11 -1.81
C PHE A 145 -7.71 3.37 -1.50
N ASP A 146 -7.06 4.35 -0.88
CA ASP A 146 -7.60 5.66 -0.56
C ASP A 146 -6.67 6.73 -1.15
N GLY A 147 -7.23 7.67 -1.91
CA GLY A 147 -6.51 8.71 -2.63
C GLY A 147 -5.88 8.22 -3.94
N PHE A 148 -6.52 7.29 -4.66
CA PHE A 148 -6.02 6.75 -5.92
C PHE A 148 -5.97 7.82 -7.02
N GLU A 149 -4.77 8.12 -7.53
CA GLU A 149 -4.52 9.20 -8.48
C GLU A 149 -4.67 8.75 -9.95
N GLY A 150 -4.68 7.44 -10.22
CA GLY A 150 -4.83 6.93 -11.59
C GLY A 150 -3.54 7.04 -12.39
N GLU A 151 -2.39 7.03 -11.72
CA GLU A 151 -1.09 6.91 -12.36
C GLU A 151 -0.83 5.45 -12.80
N ASP A 152 -0.04 5.25 -13.85
CA ASP A 152 0.22 3.91 -14.41
C ASP A 152 0.71 2.90 -13.36
N HIS A 153 1.58 3.32 -12.45
CA HIS A 153 2.11 2.44 -11.40
C HIS A 153 1.05 1.98 -10.39
N GLU A 154 -0.06 2.70 -10.24
CA GLU A 154 -1.16 2.32 -9.37
C GLU A 154 -2.01 1.23 -10.02
N PHE A 155 -2.28 1.38 -11.33
CA PHE A 155 -2.92 0.35 -12.14
C PHE A 155 -2.11 -0.94 -12.19
N ASP A 156 -0.80 -0.82 -12.40
CA ASP A 156 0.12 -1.96 -12.39
C ASP A 156 0.05 -2.71 -11.05
N LEU A 157 -0.04 -1.98 -9.93
CA LEU A 157 -0.15 -2.58 -8.61
C LEU A 157 -1.51 -3.27 -8.40
N LEU A 158 -2.61 -2.67 -8.85
CA LEU A 158 -3.93 -3.29 -8.81
C LEU A 158 -3.94 -4.63 -9.55
N GLN A 159 -3.46 -4.62 -10.81
CA GLN A 159 -3.40 -5.82 -11.64
C GLN A 159 -2.52 -6.90 -11.02
N LEU A 160 -1.35 -6.51 -10.47
CA LEU A 160 -0.47 -7.44 -9.79
C LEU A 160 -1.14 -8.09 -8.59
N ILE A 161 -1.79 -7.30 -7.72
CA ILE A 161 -2.48 -7.83 -6.54
C ILE A 161 -3.61 -8.79 -6.95
N LEU A 162 -4.40 -8.41 -7.95
CA LEU A 162 -5.48 -9.26 -8.50
C LEU A 162 -4.93 -10.58 -9.06
N GLY A 163 -3.79 -10.55 -9.75
CA GLY A 163 -3.13 -11.76 -10.26
C GLY A 163 -2.44 -12.62 -9.19
N CYS A 164 -2.01 -12.01 -8.08
CA CYS A 164 -1.22 -12.67 -7.04
C CYS A 164 -2.03 -13.14 -5.82
N ALA A 165 -3.29 -12.72 -5.68
CA ALA A 165 -4.12 -12.96 -4.49
C ALA A 165 -5.32 -13.89 -4.79
N PRO A 166 -5.12 -15.23 -4.80
CA PRO A 166 -6.18 -16.17 -5.20
C PRO A 166 -7.37 -16.22 -4.22
N THR A 167 -7.20 -15.75 -2.98
CA THR A 167 -8.24 -15.73 -1.95
C THR A 167 -8.88 -14.36 -1.74
N LEU A 168 -8.53 -13.39 -2.60
CA LEU A 168 -9.05 -12.04 -2.56
C LEU A 168 -10.56 -12.06 -2.81
N LYS A 169 -11.32 -11.49 -1.88
CA LYS A 169 -12.78 -11.43 -1.95
C LYS A 169 -13.26 -10.04 -2.33
N ARG A 170 -12.56 -9.01 -1.85
CA ARG A 170 -12.98 -7.62 -1.99
C ARG A 170 -11.80 -6.72 -2.33
N MET A 171 -12.00 -5.82 -3.27
CA MET A 171 -11.08 -4.74 -3.61
C MET A 171 -11.87 -3.44 -3.73
N SER A 172 -11.50 -2.43 -2.96
CA SER A 172 -12.13 -1.11 -3.04
C SER A 172 -11.10 -0.05 -3.38
N VAL A 173 -11.48 0.88 -4.25
CA VAL A 173 -10.65 2.01 -4.66
C VAL A 173 -11.45 3.30 -4.45
N GLN A 174 -10.98 4.15 -3.55
CA GLN A 174 -11.45 5.51 -3.39
C GLN A 174 -10.52 6.44 -4.17
N LEU A 175 -11.09 7.13 -5.15
CA LEU A 175 -10.38 8.00 -6.07
C LEU A 175 -9.95 9.31 -5.40
N SER A 176 -8.88 9.90 -5.92
CA SER A 176 -8.55 11.30 -5.67
C SER A 176 -9.57 12.24 -6.36
N GLU A 177 -9.59 13.51 -6.00
CA GLU A 177 -10.54 14.49 -6.56
C GLU A 177 -10.40 14.67 -8.09
N GLU A 178 -9.18 14.63 -8.58
CA GLU A 178 -8.75 14.87 -9.97
C GLU A 178 -9.05 13.63 -10.80
N THR A 179 -8.78 12.45 -10.24
CA THR A 179 -9.11 11.17 -10.89
C THR A 179 -10.62 10.96 -10.92
N SER A 180 -11.32 11.39 -9.88
CA SER A 180 -12.79 11.36 -9.83
C SER A 180 -13.42 12.18 -10.96
N ALA A 181 -12.78 13.30 -11.34
CA ALA A 181 -13.19 14.12 -12.46
C ALA A 181 -12.74 13.55 -13.84
N SER A 182 -11.89 12.52 -13.87
CA SER A 182 -11.33 11.94 -15.09
C SER A 182 -12.09 10.70 -15.55
N HIS A 183 -12.70 10.78 -16.74
CA HIS A 183 -13.38 9.66 -17.38
C HIS A 183 -12.40 8.52 -17.78
N GLU A 184 -11.17 8.85 -18.16
CA GLU A 184 -10.16 7.88 -18.60
C GLU A 184 -9.70 6.97 -17.47
N GLY A 185 -9.40 7.55 -16.29
CA GLY A 185 -9.00 6.79 -15.11
C GLY A 185 -10.08 5.79 -14.68
N CYS A 186 -11.33 6.25 -14.61
CA CYS A 186 -12.48 5.41 -14.27
C CYS A 186 -12.68 4.26 -15.29
N ALA A 187 -12.57 4.54 -16.59
CA ALA A 187 -12.71 3.53 -17.63
C ALA A 187 -11.62 2.44 -17.54
N LYS A 188 -10.38 2.82 -17.21
CA LYS A 188 -9.27 1.87 -17.01
C LYS A 188 -9.48 0.99 -15.78
N ILE A 189 -9.91 1.55 -14.64
CA ILE A 189 -10.28 0.75 -13.45
C ILE A 189 -11.40 -0.23 -13.79
N TYR A 190 -12.45 0.25 -14.46
CA TYR A 190 -13.57 -0.59 -14.86
C TYR A 190 -13.11 -1.77 -15.75
N SER A 191 -12.25 -1.52 -16.73
CA SER A 191 -11.70 -2.57 -17.59
C SER A 191 -10.89 -3.61 -16.81
N ILE A 192 -10.10 -3.18 -15.82
CA ILE A 192 -9.32 -4.09 -14.97
C ILE A 192 -10.27 -4.96 -14.14
N PHE A 193 -11.23 -4.35 -13.45
CA PHE A 193 -12.16 -5.09 -12.58
C PHE A 193 -13.07 -6.03 -13.35
N LYS A 194 -13.46 -5.66 -14.58
CA LYS A 194 -14.27 -6.51 -15.45
C LYS A 194 -13.54 -7.79 -15.87
N ALA A 195 -12.20 -7.76 -15.91
CA ALA A 195 -11.41 -8.95 -16.19
C ALA A 195 -11.31 -9.93 -15.01
N CYS A 196 -11.70 -9.51 -13.80
CA CYS A 196 -11.58 -10.32 -12.58
C CYS A 196 -12.91 -10.95 -12.22
N SER A 197 -13.11 -12.25 -12.45
CA SER A 197 -14.43 -12.91 -12.30
C SER A 197 -14.80 -13.37 -10.89
N SER A 198 -13.96 -13.17 -9.88
CA SER A 198 -14.13 -13.76 -8.54
C SER A 198 -14.01 -12.76 -7.38
N VAL A 199 -13.75 -11.48 -7.68
CA VAL A 199 -13.50 -10.45 -6.67
C VAL A 199 -14.61 -9.42 -6.74
N LYS A 200 -15.23 -9.11 -5.60
CA LYS A 200 -16.11 -7.96 -5.49
C LYS A 200 -15.26 -6.69 -5.56
N CYS A 201 -15.46 -5.89 -6.60
CA CYS A 201 -14.72 -4.66 -6.79
C CYS A 201 -15.64 -3.45 -6.64
N ASP A 202 -15.26 -2.48 -5.81
CA ASP A 202 -16.04 -1.26 -5.54
C ASP A 202 -15.17 -0.02 -5.82
N VAL A 203 -15.74 1.00 -6.46
CA VAL A 203 -15.09 2.28 -6.72
C VAL A 203 -15.90 3.40 -6.07
N TYR A 204 -15.20 4.27 -5.35
CA TYR A 204 -15.77 5.40 -4.62
C TYR A 204 -15.15 6.71 -5.09
N HIS A 205 -15.97 7.75 -5.09
CA HIS A 205 -15.56 9.13 -5.28
C HIS A 205 -14.70 9.61 -4.10
N SER A 206 -13.94 10.68 -4.27
CA SER A 206 -13.13 11.28 -3.18
C SER A 206 -13.96 11.66 -1.95
N SER A 207 -15.24 12.00 -2.13
CA SER A 207 -16.24 12.28 -1.08
C SER A 207 -16.64 11.04 -0.26
N GLY A 208 -16.27 9.84 -0.70
CA GLY A 208 -16.74 8.56 -0.15
C GLY A 208 -18.04 8.06 -0.77
N GLU A 209 -18.61 8.79 -1.74
CA GLU A 209 -19.81 8.35 -2.45
C GLU A 209 -19.50 7.17 -3.37
N TYR A 210 -20.39 6.17 -3.40
CA TYR A 210 -20.24 5.04 -4.31
C TYR A 210 -20.43 5.48 -5.76
N MET A 211 -19.48 5.13 -6.63
CA MET A 211 -19.57 5.43 -8.06
C MET A 211 -20.08 4.22 -8.85
N PHE A 212 -19.33 3.12 -8.80
CA PHE A 212 -19.67 1.89 -9.50
C PHE A 212 -18.95 0.69 -8.86
N GLY A 213 -19.38 -0.52 -9.21
CA GLY A 213 -18.78 -1.75 -8.74
C GLY A 213 -19.10 -2.93 -9.64
N ILE A 214 -18.31 -3.98 -9.51
CA ILE A 214 -18.47 -5.25 -10.22
C ILE A 214 -18.58 -6.36 -9.19
N HIS A 215 -19.66 -7.12 -9.28
CA HIS A 215 -20.04 -8.14 -8.31
C HIS A 215 -20.40 -9.42 -9.06
N TYR A 216 -19.93 -10.56 -8.58
CA TYR A 216 -20.12 -11.88 -9.17
C TYR A 216 -20.82 -12.81 -8.18
#